data_AF-A0A950CWW1-F1
#
_entry.id   AF-A0A950CWW1-F1
#
_cell.length_a   1.000
_cell.length_b   1.000
_cell.length_c   1.000
_cell.angle_alpha   90.00
_cell.angle_beta   90.00
_cell.angle_gamma   90.00
#
_symmetry.space_group_name_H-M   'P 1'
#
loop_
_entity.id
_entity.type
_entity.pdbx_description
1 polymer ?
#
loop_
_entity_poly.entity_id
_entity_poly.type
_entity_poly.pdbx_seq_one_letter_code
_entity_poly.pdbx_strand_id
1 'polypeptide(L)'
;MPHYCTLIPGDGIGPEVAQAAVRAVEATGADIVWRRAELNEAIILEAGKTLPQYLLDSLNETRVGLKGPVTTPVAGGFQSVNVALRKTLDLFANVRPV
;
A
#
# COMPACT_ATOMS: atom_id res chain seq x y z
N MET A 1 -18.73 4.49 -13.68
CA MET A 1 -17.96 5.47 -12.89
C MET A 1 -16.67 4.77 -12.51
N PRO A 2 -15.51 5.37 -12.77
CA PRO A 2 -14.23 4.71 -12.51
C PRO A 2 -14.07 4.43 -11.02
N HIS A 3 -13.56 3.24 -10.69
CA HIS A 3 -13.20 2.88 -9.32
C HIS A 3 -11.79 3.38 -9.03
N TYR A 4 -11.63 4.24 -8.02
CA TYR A 4 -10.30 4.71 -7.62
C TYR A 4 -9.68 3.74 -6.61
N CYS A 5 -8.41 3.37 -6.82
CA CYS A 5 -7.67 2.51 -5.91
C CYS A 5 -6.28 3.08 -5.67
N THR A 6 -5.87 3.22 -4.41
CA THR A 6 -4.51 3.62 -4.08
C THR A 6 -3.56 2.45 -4.32
N LEU A 7 -2.58 2.63 -5.20
CA LEU A 7 -1.55 1.64 -5.47
C LEU A 7 -0.29 2.00 -4.68
N ILE A 8 0.15 1.12 -3.79
CA ILE A 8 1.39 1.25 -3.01
C ILE A 8 2.33 0.12 -3.45
N PRO A 9 3.27 0.36 -4.38
CA PRO A 9 4.12 -0.70 -4.93
C PRO A 9 4.98 -1.40 -3.86
N GLY A 10 5.45 -0.64 -2.87
CA GLY A 10 6.31 -1.14 -1.81
C GLY A 10 7.78 -1.27 -2.23
N ASP A 11 8.51 -2.18 -1.60
CA ASP A 11 9.95 -2.41 -1.83
C ASP A 11 10.31 -3.91 -1.90
N GLY A 12 11.60 -4.20 -2.10
CA GLY A 12 12.05 -5.56 -2.41
C GLY A 12 11.39 -6.07 -3.70
N ILE A 13 10.70 -7.21 -3.62
CA ILE A 13 9.91 -7.76 -4.74
C ILE A 13 8.59 -6.99 -5.00
N GLY A 14 8.24 -6.04 -4.14
CA GLY A 14 6.94 -5.37 -4.12
C GLY A 14 6.55 -4.71 -5.45
N PRO A 15 7.40 -3.86 -6.04
CA PRO A 15 7.10 -3.23 -7.32
C PRO A 15 6.79 -4.23 -8.44
N GLU A 16 7.53 -5.34 -8.52
CA GLU A 16 7.33 -6.36 -9.55
C GLU A 16 5.99 -7.08 -9.40
N VAL A 17 5.66 -7.54 -8.19
CA VAL A 17 4.40 -8.26 -7.93
C VAL A 17 3.19 -7.33 -7.99
N ALA A 18 3.32 -6.09 -7.54
CA ALA A 18 2.26 -5.09 -7.63
C ALA A 18 1.94 -4.75 -9.11
N GLN A 19 2.97 -4.56 -9.93
CA GLN A 19 2.77 -4.32 -11.36
C GLN A 19 2.17 -5.53 -12.08
N ALA A 20 2.56 -6.75 -11.70
CA ALA A 20 1.94 -7.96 -12.24
C ALA A 20 0.44 -8.05 -11.89
N ALA A 21 0.07 -7.73 -10.64
CA ALA A 21 -1.32 -7.69 -10.20
C ALA A 21 -2.13 -6.63 -10.96
N VAL A 22 -1.58 -5.42 -11.14
CA VAL A 22 -2.22 -4.35 -11.94
C VAL A 22 -2.51 -4.83 -13.36
N ARG A 23 -1.52 -5.41 -14.06
CA ARG A 23 -1.71 -5.94 -15.42
C ARG A 23 -2.79 -7.02 -15.48
N ALA A 24 -2.80 -7.92 -14.51
CA ALA A 24 -3.80 -8.98 -14.44
C ALA A 24 -5.22 -8.42 -14.26
N VAL A 25 -5.38 -7.40 -13.42
CA VAL A 25 -6.67 -6.74 -13.19
C VAL A 25 -7.10 -5.93 -14.41
N GLU A 26 -6.20 -5.17 -15.04
CA GLU A 26 -6.50 -4.41 -16.27
C GLU A 26 -6.95 -5.32 -17.42
N ALA A 27 -6.35 -6.51 -17.55
CA ALA A 27 -6.73 -7.49 -18.55
C ALA A 27 -8.17 -8.01 -18.40
N THR A 28 -8.81 -7.82 -17.24
CA THR A 28 -10.23 -8.17 -17.02
C THR A 28 -11.20 -7.16 -17.64
N GLY A 29 -10.74 -5.96 -18.00
CA GLY A 29 -11.59 -4.86 -18.44
C GLY A 29 -12.24 -4.08 -17.30
N ALA A 30 -11.84 -4.31 -16.04
CA ALA A 30 -12.32 -3.53 -14.90
C ALA A 30 -11.89 -2.05 -15.01
N ASP A 31 -12.83 -1.13 -14.83
CA ASP A 31 -12.60 0.33 -14.86
C ASP A 31 -12.00 0.81 -13.54
N ILE A 32 -10.68 0.64 -13.38
CA ILE A 32 -9.92 1.04 -12.19
C ILE A 32 -8.91 2.13 -12.54
N VAL A 33 -8.96 3.24 -11.80
CA VAL A 33 -7.96 4.31 -11.85
C VAL A 33 -7.00 4.14 -10.68
N TRP A 34 -5.77 3.73 -11.00
CA TRP A 34 -4.71 3.53 -10.03
C TRP A 34 -4.08 4.86 -9.61
N ARG A 35 -4.26 5.25 -8.34
CA ARG A 35 -3.59 6.39 -7.72
C ARG A 35 -2.33 5.92 -7.03
N ARG A 36 -1.20 6.04 -7.73
CA ARG A 36 0.08 5.58 -7.22
C ARG A 36 0.56 6.46 -6.06
N ALA A 37 0.92 5.84 -4.95
CA ALA A 37 1.52 6.47 -3.78
C ALA A 37 2.77 5.67 -3.38
N GLU A 38 3.95 6.28 -3.54
CA GLU A 38 5.21 5.61 -3.22
C GLU A 38 5.36 5.42 -1.72
N LEU A 39 5.88 4.27 -1.31
CA LEU A 39 6.26 4.01 0.08
C LEU A 39 7.28 2.88 0.10
N ASN A 40 8.46 3.16 0.62
CA ASN A 40 9.53 2.19 0.81
C ASN A 40 10.32 2.57 2.07
N GLU A 41 11.22 1.70 2.50
CA GLU A 41 12.11 1.95 3.63
C GLU A 41 12.82 3.33 3.56
N ALA A 42 13.38 3.70 2.42
CA ALA A 42 14.10 4.97 2.26
C ALA A 42 13.20 6.19 2.51
N ILE A 43 11.99 6.21 1.94
CA ILE A 43 11.00 7.27 2.13
C ILE A 43 10.58 7.36 3.59
N ILE A 44 10.40 6.22 4.27
CA ILE A 44 10.01 6.20 5.68
C ILE A 44 11.12 6.80 6.56
N LEU A 45 12.38 6.44 6.28
CA LEU A 45 13.54 6.97 6.99
C LEU A 45 13.71 8.47 6.75
N GLU A 46 13.57 8.93 5.50
CA GLU A 46 13.66 10.35 5.12
C GLU A 46 12.53 11.18 5.76
N ALA A 47 11.30 10.68 5.72
CA ALA A 47 10.13 11.37 6.27
C ALA A 47 10.08 11.33 7.81
N GLY A 48 10.88 10.48 8.46
CA GLY A 48 10.84 10.23 9.90
C GLY A 48 9.48 9.73 10.41
N LYS A 49 8.63 9.23 9.51
CA LYS A 49 7.26 8.78 9.79
C LYS A 49 6.96 7.51 9.03
N THR A 50 6.48 6.49 9.73
CA THR A 50 6.06 5.20 9.12
C THR A 50 5.01 5.38 8.03
N LEU A 51 4.03 6.26 8.25
CA LEU A 51 2.95 6.56 7.31
C LEU A 51 2.99 8.05 6.96
N PRO A 52 3.58 8.43 5.82
CA PRO A 52 3.50 9.80 5.31
C PRO A 52 2.04 10.23 5.10
N GLN A 53 1.76 11.53 5.30
CA GLN A 53 0.39 12.04 5.27
C GLN A 53 -0.29 11.85 3.90
N TYR A 54 0.43 12.06 2.80
CA TYR A 54 -0.12 11.88 1.44
C TYR A 54 -0.63 10.45 1.20
N LEU A 55 -0.04 9.45 1.88
CA LEU A 55 -0.46 8.06 1.78
C LEU A 55 -1.83 7.88 2.44
N LEU A 56 -2.00 8.46 3.63
CA LEU A 56 -3.26 8.44 4.38
C LEU A 56 -4.34 9.22 3.64
N ASP A 57 -4.01 10.38 3.07
CA ASP A 57 -4.95 11.19 2.30
C ASP A 57 -5.45 10.41 1.08
N SER A 58 -4.53 9.79 0.32
CA SER A 58 -4.88 8.94 -0.82
C SER A 58 -5.79 7.78 -0.41
N LEU A 59 -5.48 7.07 0.68
CA LEU A 59 -6.30 5.95 1.17
C LEU A 59 -7.66 6.39 1.74
N ASN A 60 -7.73 7.57 2.36
CA ASN A 60 -9.00 8.13 2.85
C ASN A 60 -9.91 8.57 1.70
N GLU A 61 -9.34 9.04 0.59
CA GLU A 61 -10.09 9.39 -0.61
C GLU A 61 -10.56 8.16 -1.39
N THR A 62 -9.69 7.18 -1.61
CA THR A 62 -10.01 5.99 -2.42
C THR A 62 -10.77 4.92 -1.65
N ARG A 63 -10.57 4.84 -0.32
CA ARG A 63 -11.10 3.79 0.57
C ARG A 63 -10.66 2.36 0.22
N VAL A 64 -9.85 2.19 -0.82
CA VAL A 64 -9.40 0.90 -1.35
C VAL A 64 -7.92 1.04 -1.70
N GLY A 65 -7.10 0.11 -1.20
CA GLY A 65 -5.66 0.10 -1.46
C GLY A 65 -5.15 -1.26 -1.89
N LEU A 66 -4.35 -1.29 -2.96
CA LEU A 66 -3.53 -2.43 -3.34
C LEU A 66 -2.10 -2.14 -2.94
N LYS A 67 -1.55 -2.92 -2.00
CA LYS A 67 -0.18 -2.70 -1.51
C LYS A 67 0.72 -3.93 -1.63
N GLY A 68 1.88 -3.74 -2.26
CA GLY A 68 2.98 -4.70 -2.22
C GLY A 68 3.57 -4.86 -0.81
N PRO A 69 4.50 -5.81 -0.61
CA PRO A 69 5.32 -5.86 0.59
C PRO A 69 6.14 -4.58 0.78
N VAL A 70 6.27 -4.15 2.03
CA VAL A 70 7.17 -3.07 2.45
C VAL A 70 8.03 -3.62 3.56
N THR A 71 9.34 -3.42 3.44
CA THR A 71 10.34 -3.90 4.37
C THR A 71 10.09 -3.26 5.73
N THR A 72 10.12 -4.08 6.77
CA THR A 72 10.10 -3.60 8.16
C THR A 72 11.42 -4.05 8.79
N PRO A 73 12.24 -3.14 9.33
CA PRO A 73 13.50 -3.50 9.95
C PRO A 73 13.28 -4.46 11.12
N VAL A 74 14.17 -5.44 11.25
CA VAL A 74 14.16 -6.40 12.37
C VAL A 74 14.97 -5.78 13.52
N ALA A 75 14.39 -5.73 14.72
CA ALA A 75 15.02 -5.27 15.96
C ALA A 75 15.50 -3.79 15.97
N GLY A 76 14.66 -2.86 15.51
CA GLY A 76 14.91 -1.41 15.60
C GLY A 76 14.15 -0.63 14.53
N GLY A 77 14.41 0.67 14.39
CA GLY A 77 13.89 1.49 13.30
C GLY A 77 12.43 1.91 13.45
N PHE A 78 11.67 1.87 12.35
CA PHE A 78 10.29 2.33 12.30
C PHE A 78 9.28 1.22 12.61
N GLN A 79 8.10 1.63 13.09
CA GLN A 79 6.99 0.72 13.35
C GLN A 79 6.55 0.01 12.06
N SER A 80 6.13 -1.25 12.11
CA SER A 80 5.68 -1.97 10.91
C SER A 80 4.58 -1.22 10.16
N VAL A 81 4.81 -0.93 8.88
CA VAL A 81 3.85 -0.29 7.98
C VAL A 81 2.52 -1.05 7.95
N ASN A 82 2.57 -2.38 7.92
CA ASN A 82 1.38 -3.23 7.90
C ASN A 82 0.51 -3.04 9.14
N VAL A 83 1.14 -2.97 10.33
CA VAL A 83 0.43 -2.78 11.59
C VAL A 83 -0.06 -1.34 11.70
N ALA A 84 0.76 -0.37 11.32
CA ALA A 84 0.41 1.04 11.33
C ALA A 84 -0.83 1.30 10.45
N LEU A 85 -0.83 0.85 9.19
CA LEU A 85 -1.97 1.03 8.28
C LEU A 85 -3.26 0.44 8.86
N ARG A 86 -3.22 -0.80 9.38
CA ARG A 86 -4.39 -1.47 9.94
C ARG A 86 -4.97 -0.71 11.13
N LYS A 87 -4.11 -0.22 12.03
CA LYS A 87 -4.55 0.55 13.20
C LYS A 87 -5.09 1.92 12.81
N THR A 88 -4.39 2.64 11.93
CA THR A 88 -4.78 4.00 11.53
C THR A 88 -6.09 4.02 10.74
N LEU A 89 -6.36 2.98 9.94
CA LEU A 89 -7.56 2.88 9.10
C LEU A 89 -8.65 1.99 9.69
N ASP A 90 -8.51 1.55 10.95
CA ASP A 90 -9.43 0.64 11.65
C ASP A 90 -9.78 -0.65 10.86
N LEU A 91 -8.78 -1.23 10.19
CA LEU A 91 -8.91 -2.47 9.42
C LEU A 91 -8.77 -3.68 10.36
N PHE A 92 -9.79 -3.89 11.21
CA PHE A 92 -9.76 -4.89 12.28
C PHE A 92 -9.75 -6.35 11.78
N ALA A 93 -10.35 -6.64 10.63
CA ALA A 93 -10.46 -7.98 10.08
C ALA A 93 -9.35 -8.27 9.05
N ASN A 94 -8.62 -9.36 9.25
CA ASN A 94 -7.59 -9.85 8.32
C ASN A 94 -7.98 -11.23 7.79
N VAL A 95 -8.70 -11.25 6.68
CA VAL A 95 -9.26 -12.46 6.07
C VAL A 95 -8.21 -13.15 5.18
N ARG A 96 -7.98 -14.45 5.38
CA ARG A 96 -6.95 -15.25 4.69
C ARG A 96 -7.49 -16.65 4.32
N PRO A 97 -8.15 -16.81 3.17
CA PRO A 97 -8.61 -18.13 2.71
C PRO A 97 -7.43 -19.04 2.34
N VAL A 98 -7.62 -20.36 2.49
CA VAL A 98 -6.67 -21.43 2.14
C VAL A 98 -7.28 -22.41 1.15
#